data_AF-A0A928WI80-F1
#
_entry.id   AF-A0A928WI80-F1
#
_cell.length_a   1.000
_cell.length_b   1.000
_cell.length_c   1.000
_cell.angle_alpha   90.00
_cell.angle_beta   90.00
_cell.angle_gamma   90.00
#
_symmetry.space_group_name_H-M   'P 1'
#
loop_
_entity.id
_entity.type
_entity.pdbx_description
1 polymer ?
#
loop_
_entity_poly.entity_id
_entity_poly.type
_entity_poly.pdbx_seq_one_letter_code
_entity_poly.pdbx_strand_id
1 'polypeptide(L)' 'MAQGEASIRVYLPPETKDRFKTVCFFKGLNMSDVSAELIEDWLAKNEIELPNSQKSSSSPTSKKSNKSA' A
#
# COMPACT_ATOMS: atom_id res chain seq x y z
N MET A 1 -6.91 -10.27 10.36
CA MET A 1 -6.26 -9.39 9.37
C MET A 1 -7.06 -9.54 8.10
N ALA A 2 -7.76 -8.48 7.68
CA ALA A 2 -8.56 -8.51 6.46
C ALA A 2 -7.63 -8.57 5.24
N GLN A 3 -8.04 -9.30 4.22
CA GLN A 3 -7.24 -9.64 3.05
C GLN A 3 -7.07 -8.39 2.16
N GLY A 4 -5.86 -7.81 2.06
CA GLY A 4 -5.57 -6.72 1.11
C GLY A 4 -4.75 -5.52 1.63
N GLU A 5 -4.44 -5.44 2.92
CA GLU A 5 -3.67 -4.32 3.46
C GLU A 5 -2.15 -4.56 3.34
N ALA A 6 -1.43 -3.62 2.72
CA ALA A 6 0.03 -3.60 2.65
C ALA A 6 0.59 -2.49 3.55
N SER A 7 1.69 -2.76 4.25
CA SER A 7 2.36 -1.76 5.09
C SER A 7 3.56 -1.15 4.37
N ILE A 8 3.71 0.17 4.52
CA ILE A 8 4.90 0.88 4.08
C ILE A 8 5.68 1.36 5.30
N ARG A 9 7.01 1.28 5.22
CA ARG A 9 7.90 1.84 6.24
C ARG A 9 8.48 3.14 5.73
N VAL A 10 8.22 4.22 6.47
CA VAL A 10 8.68 5.57 6.12
C VAL A 10 9.60 6.09 7.22
N TYR A 11 10.66 6.78 6.80
CA TYR A 11 11.57 7.47 7.70
C TYR A 11 11.28 8.96 7.63
N LEU A 12 10.98 9.56 8.77
CA LEU A 12 10.67 10.97 8.93
C LEU A 12 11.54 11.54 10.05
N PRO A 13 11.91 12.83 9.98
CA PRO A 13 12.48 13.53 11.12
C PRO A 13 11.56 13.42 12.34
N PRO A 14 12.12 13.31 13.56
CA PRO A 14 11.32 13.10 14.77
C PRO A 14 10.33 14.24 15.02
N GLU A 15 10.72 15.48 14.75
CA GLU A 15 9.86 16.66 14.89
C GLU A 15 8.64 16.62 13.96
N THR A 16 8.85 16.19 12.71
CA THR A 16 7.78 16.07 11.71
C THR A 16 6.78 14.99 12.12
N LYS A 17 7.28 13.84 12.59
CA LYS A 17 6.44 12.75 13.09
C LYS A 17 5.60 13.20 14.28
N ASP A 18 6.20 13.92 15.22
CA ASP A 18 5.50 14.37 16.43
C ASP A 18 4.41 15.39 16.11
N ARG A 19 4.71 16.35 15.22
CA ARG A 19 3.70 17.30 14.73
C ARG A 19 2.58 16.59 13.99
N PHE A 20 2.89 15.64 13.12
CA PHE A 20 1.90 14.86 12.38
C PHE A 20 0.96 14.10 13.32
N LYS A 21 1.53 13.38 14.29
CA LYS A 21 0.77 12.64 15.30
C LYS A 21 -0.13 13.58 16.12
N THR A 22 0.40 14.72 16.55
CA THR A 22 -0.33 15.71 17.34
C THR A 22 -1.54 16.24 16.57
N VAL A 23 -1.37 16.60 15.29
CA VAL A 23 -2.45 17.09 14.44
C VAL A 23 -3.52 16.01 14.22
N CYS A 24 -3.11 14.77 13.95
CA CYS A 24 -4.04 13.64 13.80
C CYS A 24 -4.86 13.44 15.09
N PHE A 25 -4.19 13.48 16.24
CA PHE A 25 -4.83 13.35 17.54
C PHE A 25 -5.86 14.46 17.82
N PHE A 26 -5.51 15.73 17.60
CA PHE A 26 -6.42 16.84 17.80
C PHE A 26 -7.65 16.80 16.89
N LYS A 27 -7.49 16.24 15.68
CA LYS A 27 -8.60 16.06 14.73
C LYS A 27 -9.39 14.77 14.95
N GLY A 28 -8.97 13.91 15.88
CA GLY A 28 -9.58 12.60 16.11
C GLY A 28 -9.41 11.63 14.94
N LEU A 29 -8.36 11.80 14.15
CA LEU A 29 -8.08 10.99 12.96
C LEU A 29 -6.96 9.98 13.21
N ASN A 30 -7.05 8.82 12.56
CA ASN A 30 -5.99 7.83 12.62
C ASN A 30 -4.86 8.20 11.68
N MET A 31 -3.61 8.01 12.12
CA MET A 31 -2.43 8.28 11.30
C MET A 31 -2.42 7.48 9.99
N SER A 32 -2.95 6.24 10.01
CA SER A 32 -3.03 5.38 8.84
C SER A 32 -3.95 5.97 7.77
N ASP A 33 -5.14 6.43 8.17
CA ASP A 33 -6.14 7.00 7.26
C ASP A 33 -5.61 8.28 6.61
N VAL A 34 -5.02 9.17 7.43
CA VAL A 34 -4.41 10.41 6.94
C VAL A 34 -3.24 10.12 6.00
N SER A 35 -2.45 9.08 6.30
CA SER A 35 -1.34 8.69 5.42
C SER A 35 -1.84 8.13 4.09
N ALA A 36 -2.89 7.31 4.09
CA ALA A 36 -3.49 6.78 2.87
C ALA A 36 -4.04 7.90 1.99
N GLU A 37 -4.80 8.83 2.58
CA GLU A 37 -5.34 10.00 1.87
C GLU A 37 -4.22 10.82 1.23
N LEU A 38 -3.16 11.14 1.98
CA LEU A 38 -2.01 11.90 1.46
C LEU A 38 -1.28 11.18 0.31
N ILE A 39 -1.22 9.85 0.35
CA ILE A 39 -0.61 9.03 -0.71
C ILE A 39 -1.48 9.07 -1.97
N GLU A 40 -2.80 8.88 -1.85
CA GLU A 40 -3.73 8.96 -2.97
C GLU A 40 -3.71 10.35 -3.61
N ASP A 41 -3.72 11.40 -2.78
CA ASP A 41 -3.60 12.79 -3.21
C ASP A 41 -2.31 13.05 -3.98
N TRP A 42 -1.21 12.46 -3.51
CA TRP A 42 0.08 12.58 -4.19
C TRP A 42 0.06 11.85 -5.53
N LEU A 43 -0.51 10.63 -5.60
CA LEU A 43 -0.63 9.87 -6.83
C LEU A 43 -1.50 10.60 -7.86
N ALA A 44 -2.65 11.13 -7.45
CA ALA A 44 -3.55 11.88 -8.33
C ALA A 44 -2.88 13.12 -8.95
N LYS A 45 -1.98 13.79 -8.20
CA LYS A 45 -1.25 14.97 -8.68
C LYS A 45 -0.04 14.60 -9.56
N ASN A 46 0.46 13.38 -9.43
CA ASN A 46 1.68 12.91 -10.07
C ASN A 46 1.41 11.64 -10.89
N GLU A 47 0.23 11.54 -11.52
CA GLU A 47 -0.11 10.42 -12.40
C GLU A 47 0.92 10.35 -13.53
N ILE A 48 1.92 9.50 -13.33
CA ILE A 48 2.79 8.99 -14.35
C ILE A 48 2.10 7.70 -14.80
N GLU A 49 1.85 7.56 -16.11
CA GLU A 49 1.42 6.28 -16.67
C GLU A 49 2.52 5.24 -16.41
N LEU A 50 2.45 4.58 -15.24
CA LEU A 50 3.30 3.47 -14.91
C LEU A 50 2.84 2.29 -15.76
N PRO A 51 3.73 1.62 -16.52
CA PRO A 51 3.37 0.41 -17.22
C PRO A 51 2.90 -0.62 -16.20
N ASN A 52 1.61 -0.89 -16.26
CA ASN A 52 0.85 -1.77 -15.40
C ASN A 52 1.57 -3.12 -15.23
N SER A 53 2.25 -3.32 -14.10
CA SER A 53 2.81 -4.61 -13.74
C SER A 53 1.72 -5.50 -13.12
N GLN A 54 0.78 -5.91 -13.95
CA GLN A 54 -0.09 -7.05 -13.68
C GLN A 54 0.65 -8.37 -13.95
N LYS A 55 1.06 -9.08 -12.89
CA LYS A 55 1.21 -10.55 -12.74
C LYS A 55 1.96 -10.80 -11.44
N SER A 56 1.55 -11.64 -10.48
CA SER A 56 0.74 -12.86 -10.44
C SER A 56 0.52 -13.16 -8.93
N SER A 57 -0.47 -13.89 -8.41
CA SER A 57 -1.03 -15.15 -8.87
C SER A 57 -2.29 -15.47 -8.04
N SER A 58 -3.44 -15.50 -8.70
CA SER A 58 -4.56 -16.35 -8.29
C SER A 58 -4.45 -17.65 -9.11
N SER A 59 -4.21 -18.76 -8.43
CA SER A 59 -4.40 -20.12 -8.98
C SER A 59 -5.88 -20.29 -9.36
N PRO A 60 -6.24 -21.10 -10.38
CA PRO A 60 -6.42 -22.53 -10.09
C PRO A 60 -6.18 -23.52 -11.27
N THR A 61 -5.95 -24.79 -10.89
CA THR A 61 -6.33 -26.04 -11.59
C THR A 61 -5.80 -26.33 -13.01
N SER A 62 -4.99 -27.40 -13.14
CA SER A 62 -5.42 -28.67 -13.78
C SER A 62 -4.26 -29.65 -14.03
N LYS A 63 -4.54 -30.92 -13.73
CA LYS A 63 -3.83 -32.17 -14.09
C LYS A 63 -3.15 -32.14 -15.47
N LYS A 64 -1.98 -32.79 -15.62
CA LYS A 64 -1.84 -34.14 -16.26
C LYS A 64 -0.37 -34.56 -16.41
N SER A 65 -0.18 -35.87 -16.24
CA SER A 65 1.01 -36.71 -16.43
C SER A 65 1.83 -36.46 -17.71
N ASN A 66 3.16 -36.61 -17.66
CA ASN A 66 3.83 -37.80 -18.24
C ASN A 66 5.32 -37.89 -17.89
N LYS A 67 5.73 -39.11 -17.53
CA LYS A 67 7.12 -39.58 -17.39
C LYS A 67 7.43 -40.45 -18.61
N SER A 68 8.47 -40.14 -19.37
CA SER A 68 9.10 -40.97 -20.41
C SER A 68 10.34 -40.19 -20.88
N ALA A 69 11.52 -40.75 -21.14
CA ALA A 69 12.08 -42.09 -21.00
C ALA A 69 13.61 -41.90 -20.91
#